data_AF-J9AHF9-F1
#
_entry.id   AF-J9AHF9-F1
#
_cell.length_a   1.000
_cell.length_b   1.000
_cell.length_c   1.000
_cell.angle_alpha   90.00
_cell.angle_beta   90.00
_cell.angle_gamma   90.00
#
_symmetry.space_group_name_H-M   'P 1'
#
loop_
_entity.id
_entity.type
_entity.pdbx_description
1 polymer ?
#
loop_
_entity_poly.entity_id
_entity_poly.type
_entity_poly.pdbx_seq_one_letter_code
_entity_poly.pdbx_strand_id
1 'polypeptide(L)' 'MDYLLKRSGEKNWEEIDPNCGIYRHQSLHAIMDRVCELCHEMFSYEESSLRAECRKNCFRNRKFRTCLEIFSPSAN' A
#
# COMPACT_ATOMS: atom_id res chain seq x y z
N MET A 1 -12.11 -8.15 -19.81
CA MET A 1 -11.76 -7.00 -18.94
C MET A 1 -11.08 -7.61 -17.71
N ASP A 2 -9.96 -8.32 -17.91
CA ASP A 2 -9.44 -9.27 -16.90
C ASP A 2 -7.90 -9.26 -16.80
N TYR A 3 -7.23 -8.49 -17.65
CA TYR A 3 -5.76 -8.48 -17.73
C TYR A 3 -5.07 -7.47 -16.81
N LEU A 4 -5.82 -6.61 -16.09
CA LEU A 4 -5.24 -5.56 -15.23
C LEU A 4 -5.08 -5.97 -13.75
N LEU A 5 -5.65 -7.10 -13.31
CA LEU A 5 -5.48 -7.59 -11.94
C LEU A 5 -4.34 -8.61 -11.78
N LYS A 6 -3.78 -9.11 -12.88
CA LYS A 6 -2.75 -10.18 -12.89
C LYS A 6 -1.33 -9.61 -12.91
N ARG A 7 -1.00 -8.71 -11.98
CA ARG A 7 0.38 -8.21 -11.77
C ARG A 7 0.91 -8.40 -10.35
N SER A 8 0.08 -8.85 -9.42
CA SER A 8 0.59 -9.36 -8.15
C SER A 8 1.05 -10.80 -8.41
N GLY A 9 2.29 -10.97 -8.86
CA GLY A 9 2.95 -12.26 -8.78
C GLY A 9 2.74 -12.81 -7.37
N GLU A 10 2.43 -14.09 -7.27
CA GLU A 10 2.10 -14.83 -6.04
C GLU A 10 3.29 -14.81 -5.06
N LYS A 11 3.61 -13.63 -4.52
CA LYS A 11 4.52 -13.48 -3.40
C LYS A 11 3.76 -13.91 -2.18
N ASN A 12 4.28 -14.91 -1.48
CA ASN A 12 3.75 -15.34 -0.21
C ASN A 12 4.14 -14.32 0.86
N TRP A 13 3.39 -13.22 0.94
CA TRP A 13 3.66 -12.14 1.89
C TRP A 13 3.55 -12.59 3.34
N GLU A 14 2.78 -13.65 3.61
CA GLU A 14 2.68 -14.26 4.94
C GLU A 14 4.01 -14.87 5.42
N GLU A 15 4.88 -15.32 4.50
CA GLU A 15 6.23 -15.78 4.84
C GLU A 15 7.16 -14.63 5.27
N ILE A 16 6.87 -13.40 4.84
CA ILE A 16 7.71 -12.22 5.14
C ILE A 16 7.42 -11.68 6.55
N ASP A 17 6.15 -11.62 6.94
CA ASP A 17 5.75 -11.26 8.29
C ASP A 17 4.44 -11.98 8.67
N PRO A 18 4.52 -13.10 9.41
CA PRO A 18 3.34 -13.89 9.78
C PRO A 18 2.43 -13.17 10.79
N ASN A 19 2.90 -12.11 11.44
CA ASN A 19 2.09 -11.29 12.36
C ASN A 19 1.32 -10.19 11.63
N CYS A 20 1.59 -10.01 10.34
CA CYS A 20 0.95 -9.01 9.51
C CYS A 20 -0.37 -9.54 8.92
N GLY A 21 -1.47 -9.38 9.66
CA GLY A 21 -2.78 -9.91 9.24
C GLY A 21 -3.25 -9.47 7.84
N ILE A 22 -2.77 -8.33 7.33
CA ILE A 22 -3.08 -7.85 5.97
C ILE A 22 -2.54 -8.80 4.88
N TYR A 23 -1.40 -9.46 5.12
CA TYR A 23 -0.78 -10.36 4.15
C TYR A 23 -1.59 -11.64 3.90
N ARG A 24 -2.44 -12.05 4.85
CA ARG A 24 -3.41 -13.14 4.65
C ARG A 24 -4.55 -12.75 3.70
N HIS A 25 -4.76 -11.45 3.48
CA HIS A 25 -5.81 -10.92 2.62
C HIS A 25 -5.19 -10.27 1.39
N GLN A 26 -4.81 -11.07 0.40
CA GLN A 26 -4.07 -10.62 -0.79
C GLN A 26 -4.73 -9.43 -1.51
N SER A 27 -6.07 -9.42 -1.61
CA SER A 27 -6.81 -8.32 -2.22
C SER A 27 -6.71 -7.02 -1.43
N LEU A 28 -6.88 -7.09 -0.11
CA LEU A 28 -6.72 -5.93 0.78
C LEU A 28 -5.27 -5.43 0.75
N HIS A 29 -4.30 -6.34 0.84
CA HIS A 29 -2.89 -6.01 0.70
C HIS A 29 -2.61 -5.26 -0.61
N ALA A 30 -3.12 -5.76 -1.74
CA ALA A 30 -2.92 -5.11 -3.04
C ALA A 30 -3.48 -3.69 -3.10
N ILE A 31 -4.64 -3.44 -2.47
CA ILE A 31 -5.23 -2.10 -2.38
C ILE A 31 -4.33 -1.17 -1.54
N MET A 32 -3.88 -1.63 -0.38
CA MET A 32 -3.02 -0.84 0.50
C MET A 32 -1.66 -0.57 -0.15
N ASP A 33 -1.12 -1.55 -0.87
CA ASP A 33 0.12 -1.43 -1.64
C ASP A 33 -0.02 -0.38 -2.74
N ARG A 34 -1.17 -0.38 -3.42
CA ARG A 34 -1.49 0.58 -4.49
C ARG A 34 -1.61 2.01 -3.98
N VAL A 35 -2.18 2.21 -2.80
CA VAL A 35 -2.21 3.53 -2.13
C VAL A 35 -0.79 4.06 -1.93
N CYS A 36 0.13 3.21 -1.43
CA CYS A 36 1.52 3.60 -1.25
C CYS A 36 2.26 3.90 -2.57
N GLU A 37 1.93 3.19 -3.65
CA GLU A 37 2.50 3.44 -4.98
C GLU A 37 2.07 4.79 -5.54
N LEU A 38 0.76 5.03 -5.58
CA LEU A 38 0.22 6.29 -6.11
C LEU A 38 0.69 7.49 -5.29
N CYS A 39 0.71 7.36 -3.97
CA CYS A 39 1.24 8.39 -3.09
C CYS A 39 2.72 8.68 -3.38
N HIS A 40 3.54 7.64 -3.58
CA HIS A 40 4.93 7.84 -3.96
C HIS A 40 5.08 8.48 -5.35
N GLU A 41 4.31 8.07 -6.35
CA GLU A 41 4.33 8.70 -7.68
C GLU A 41 4.02 10.20 -7.61
N MET A 42 3.14 10.63 -6.71
CA MET A 42 2.80 12.05 -6.51
C MET A 42 3.89 12.85 -5.79
N PHE A 43 4.58 12.26 -4.80
CA PHE A 43 5.50 12.98 -3.91
C PHE A 43 6.95 12.49 -3.98
N SER A 44 7.33 11.73 -5.01
CA SER A 44 8.66 11.11 -5.12
C SER A 44 9.80 12.13 -5.17
N TYR A 45 9.51 13.37 -5.58
CA TYR A 45 10.48 14.46 -5.63
C TYR A 45 10.79 15.03 -4.24
N GLU A 46 9.87 14.92 -3.28
CA GLU A 46 10.05 15.30 -1.88
C GLU A 46 10.59 14.14 -1.04
N GLU A 47 10.00 12.95 -1.23
CA GLU A 47 10.30 11.77 -0.42
C GLU A 47 10.48 10.52 -1.29
N SER A 48 11.72 10.26 -1.69
CA SER A 48 12.08 9.11 -2.52
C SER A 48 11.81 7.74 -1.86
N SER A 49 11.81 7.67 -0.53
CA SER A 49 11.53 6.46 0.24
C SER A 49 10.05 6.27 0.60
N LEU A 50 9.16 7.18 0.18
CA LEU A 50 7.76 7.24 0.65
C LEU A 50 7.01 5.91 0.48
N ARG A 51 7.18 5.23 -0.66
CA ARG A 51 6.57 3.91 -0.92
C ARG A 51 6.97 2.88 0.13
N ALA A 52 8.27 2.82 0.45
CA ALA A 52 8.80 1.87 1.41
C ALA A 52 8.35 2.21 2.83
N GLU A 53 8.38 3.49 3.20
CA GLU A 53 7.95 3.97 4.51
C GLU A 53 6.45 3.73 4.74
N CYS A 54 5.63 3.94 3.72
CA CYS A 54 4.20 3.70 3.74
C CYS A 54 3.85 2.23 4.04
N ARG A 55 4.63 1.27 3.55
CA ARG A 55 4.42 -0.18 3.77
C ARG A 55 4.88 -0.69 5.14
N LYS A 56 5.72 0.09 5.87
CA LYS A 56 6.29 -0.34 7.15
C LYS A 56 5.21 -0.64 8.20
N ASN A 57 5.55 -1.53 9.13
CA ASN A 57 4.70 -1.86 10.29
C ASN A 57 3.28 -2.25 9.89
N CYS A 58 3.14 -3.09 8.85
CA CYS A 58 1.84 -3.54 8.35
C CYS A 58 0.89 -2.38 8.00
N PHE A 59 1.41 -1.35 7.34
CA PHE A 59 0.67 -0.13 7.01
C PHE A 59 0.11 0.63 8.24
N ARG A 60 0.48 0.24 9.47
CA ARG A 60 0.09 0.90 10.73
C ARG A 60 1.09 2.00 11.07
N ASN A 61 1.20 2.98 10.20
CA ASN A 61 2.11 4.11 10.36
C ASN A 61 1.44 5.42 9.91
N ARG A 62 2.09 6.57 10.16
CA ARG A 62 1.52 7.87 9.79
C ARG A 62 1.56 8.10 8.27
N LYS A 63 2.62 7.66 7.58
CA LYS A 63 2.78 7.82 6.13
C LYS A 63 1.63 7.16 5.36
N PHE A 64 1.22 5.95 5.73
CA PHE A 64 0.06 5.30 5.13
C PHE A 64 -1.24 6.08 5.33
N ARG A 65 -1.48 6.60 6.55
CA ARG A 65 -2.70 7.39 6.83
C ARG A 65 -2.73 8.67 6.00
N THR A 66 -1.64 9.41 5.96
CA THR A 66 -1.52 10.61 5.12
C THR A 66 -1.69 10.28 3.64
N CYS A 67 -1.13 9.16 3.17
CA CYS A 67 -1.35 8.70 1.80
C CYS A 67 -2.81 8.35 1.51
N LEU A 68 -3.51 7.74 2.46
CA LEU A 68 -4.92 7.37 2.33
C LEU A 68 -5.85 8.60 2.36
N GLU A 69 -5.50 9.63 3.12
CA GLU A 69 -6.25 10.89 3.23
C GLU A 69 -6.36 11.62 1.89
N ILE A 70 -5.34 11.52 1.02
CA ILE A 70 -5.36 12.11 -0.34
C ILE A 70 -6.51 11.53 -1.18
N PHE A 71 -6.84 10.26 -0.98
CA PHE A 71 -7.88 9.55 -1.72
C PHE A 71 -9.22 9.51 -0.99
N SER A 72 -9.26 10.04 0.25
CA SER A 72 -10.49 10.11 1.01
C SER A 72 -11.35 11.26 0.46
N PRO A 73 -12.66 11.05 0.23
CA PRO A 73 -13.54 12.15 -0.10
C PRO A 73 -13.46 13.18 1.03
N SER A 74 -13.24 14.45 0.69
CA SER A 74 -13.27 15.53 1.67
C SER A 74 -14.56 15.42 2.46
N ALA A 75 -14.46 15.32 3.79
CA ALA A 75 -15.62 15.34 4.66
C ALA A 75 -16.27 16.73 4.53
N ASN A 76 -17.22 16.85 3.61
CA ASN A 76 -18.17 17.95 3.50
C ASN A 76 -19.45 17.57 4.23
#